data_AF-A0A9D8X5K8-F1
#
_entry.id   AF-A0A9D8X5K8-F1
#
_cell.length_a   1.000
_cell.length_b   1.000
_cell.length_c   1.000
_cell.angle_alpha   90.00
_cell.angle_beta   90.00
_cell.angle_gamma   90.00
#
_symmetry.space_group_name_H-M   'P 1'
#
loop_
_entity.id
_entity.type
_entity.pdbx_description
1 polymer ?
#
loop_
_entity_poly.entity_id
_entity_poly.type
_entity_poly.pdbx_seq_one_letter_code
_entity_poly.pdbx_strand_id
1 'polypeptide(L)'
;MYRALYRKWRPQVFSDVSGQNHITETLRNEISSGRLSHAYLFTGSRGTGKTTCAKILAKAVNCLNPQDGSPCNECSICRGIDDGSILDVTEIDAASNNSVDNIRDLRDEVNFTPAAAKYRVYIIDEVHMLSSGAFNALLKTLEEPPQHVLFILATTEVQKLPATILSRCQRFDFRRIPPEDIAQRLLTVAENENLQLDNDAALLIARVADGALRDALSILDQCAGYNEPITVKTVGNAAGLLGKDYLFEISDAILNGDSSAVLNIIDRLHSSSCDMERLMSELVNHFRNIMMAKTTKNPEKFIVSTPEELAKYKENGQKMTYGSLLHIMETLCKEASQLKYSSHQRAQTETTLIRLCSPALSTDNEAIVRRIDELEAQLMLIKAQGVTVASAPQQTPEATAPAVEKEAPTPVAVQQQSIVENNNEDEANEFQNPFKLPKEEVISNEEDFDDIPFDEPPMEKEYAIPTDTVVVDNTPLQEVEAPQPKPVEVVKEEPQKKQPVDTGIVLDTDNAVPFAAWENTLNQLAKINRPLGPMLMGSTAYRAGNTVFIKAKNTAFPLMFTQKAHADSIAEALMRATGEKLKPMIYNDGSSPTADDDAEPIDSFLSKLDKHNIDFIVEE
;
A
#
# COMPACT_ATOMS: atom_id res chain seq x y z
N MET A 1 -9.96 -31.30 -24.27
CA MET A 1 -9.13 -30.29 -23.58
C MET A 1 -9.84 -29.93 -22.28
N TYR A 2 -9.20 -30.13 -21.13
CA TYR A 2 -9.78 -29.77 -19.83
C TYR A 2 -9.97 -28.25 -19.75
N ARG A 3 -11.15 -27.79 -19.32
CA ARG A 3 -11.43 -26.37 -19.11
C ARG A 3 -11.61 -26.15 -17.62
N ALA A 4 -10.77 -25.30 -17.03
CA ALA A 4 -10.83 -24.96 -15.61
C ALA A 4 -12.23 -24.54 -15.16
N LEU A 5 -12.63 -24.94 -13.95
CA LEU A 5 -14.00 -24.78 -13.45
C LEU A 5 -14.46 -23.32 -13.49
N TYR A 6 -13.61 -22.37 -13.10
CA TYR A 6 -13.94 -20.94 -13.11
C TYR A 6 -14.24 -20.39 -14.52
N ARG A 7 -13.76 -21.03 -15.59
CA ARG A 7 -14.08 -20.67 -16.98
C ARG A 7 -15.33 -21.38 -17.47
N LYS A 8 -15.53 -22.65 -17.08
CA LYS A 8 -16.68 -23.47 -17.49
C LYS A 8 -17.97 -22.97 -16.84
N TRP A 9 -17.90 -22.64 -15.55
CA TRP A 9 -19.02 -22.19 -14.72
C TRP A 9 -19.15 -20.67 -14.61
N ARG A 10 -18.49 -19.91 -15.50
CA ARG A 10 -18.67 -18.47 -15.57
C ARG A 10 -20.14 -18.17 -15.93
N PRO A 11 -20.88 -17.41 -15.09
CA PRO A 11 -22.27 -17.05 -15.33
C PRO A 11 -22.50 -16.48 -16.73
N GLN A 12 -23.59 -16.91 -17.38
CA GLN A 12 -23.98 -16.44 -18.72
C GLN A 12 -25.22 -15.54 -18.70
N VAL A 13 -25.96 -15.55 -17.59
CA VAL A 13 -27.16 -14.75 -17.35
C VAL A 13 -27.09 -14.11 -15.97
N PHE A 14 -27.85 -13.03 -15.76
CA PHE A 14 -27.83 -12.28 -14.50
C PHE A 14 -28.31 -13.11 -13.30
N SER A 15 -29.21 -14.07 -13.50
CA SER A 15 -29.71 -14.96 -12.43
C SER A 15 -28.64 -15.90 -11.84
N ASP A 16 -27.59 -16.18 -12.61
CA ASP A 16 -26.54 -17.13 -12.21
C ASP A 16 -25.40 -16.45 -11.44
N VAL A 17 -25.45 -15.13 -11.28
CA VAL A 17 -24.45 -14.35 -10.56
C VAL A 17 -24.75 -14.41 -9.06
N SER A 18 -23.87 -15.04 -8.29
CA SER A 18 -24.04 -15.21 -6.85
C SER A 18 -23.68 -13.94 -6.06
N GLY A 19 -24.51 -13.60 -5.06
CA GLY A 19 -24.21 -12.57 -4.05
C GLY A 19 -24.27 -11.11 -4.51
N GLN A 20 -24.82 -10.82 -5.71
CA GLN A 20 -24.91 -9.46 -6.27
C GLN A 20 -26.33 -9.08 -6.72
N ASN A 21 -27.35 -9.57 -6.01
CA ASN A 21 -28.76 -9.43 -6.42
C ASN A 21 -29.13 -7.97 -6.72
N HIS A 22 -28.73 -7.02 -5.85
CA HIS A 22 -29.04 -5.59 -6.02
C HIS A 22 -28.51 -5.01 -7.35
N ILE A 23 -27.32 -5.43 -7.79
CA ILE A 23 -26.73 -4.99 -9.05
C ILE A 23 -27.45 -5.65 -10.22
N THR A 24 -27.60 -6.98 -10.16
CA THR A 24 -28.18 -7.76 -11.25
C THR A 24 -29.62 -7.36 -11.55
N GLU A 25 -30.42 -7.07 -10.52
CA GLU A 25 -31.80 -6.61 -10.66
C GLU A 25 -31.88 -5.21 -11.29
N THR A 26 -30.99 -4.30 -10.87
CA THR A 26 -30.97 -2.94 -11.43
C THR A 26 -30.57 -2.96 -12.90
N LEU A 27 -29.50 -3.71 -13.26
CA LEU A 27 -29.09 -3.88 -14.66
C LEU A 27 -30.21 -4.51 -15.50
N ARG A 28 -30.90 -5.53 -14.96
CA ARG A 28 -32.04 -6.16 -15.62
C ARG A 28 -33.15 -5.16 -15.92
N ASN A 29 -33.50 -4.34 -14.94
CA ASN A 29 -34.55 -3.33 -15.05
C ASN A 29 -34.18 -2.21 -16.05
N GLU A 30 -32.92 -1.80 -16.12
CA GLU A 30 -32.44 -0.81 -17.09
C GLU A 30 -32.57 -1.32 -18.53
N ILE A 31 -32.17 -2.58 -18.76
CA ILE A 31 -32.28 -3.21 -20.08
C ILE A 31 -33.75 -3.37 -20.48
N SER A 32 -34.59 -3.88 -19.58
CA SER A 32 -36.03 -4.05 -19.84
C SER A 32 -36.76 -2.73 -20.08
N SER A 33 -36.33 -1.65 -19.42
CA SER A 33 -36.91 -0.30 -19.61
C SER A 33 -36.28 0.50 -20.75
N GLY A 34 -35.20 0.00 -21.37
CA GLY A 34 -34.46 0.68 -22.42
C GLY A 34 -33.72 1.94 -21.96
N ARG A 35 -33.58 2.16 -20.66
CA ARG A 35 -32.91 3.33 -20.06
C ARG A 35 -31.46 2.99 -19.72
N LEU A 36 -30.66 2.81 -20.75
CA LEU A 36 -29.24 2.49 -20.62
C LEU A 36 -28.41 3.76 -20.41
N SER A 37 -27.40 3.68 -19.55
CA SER A 37 -26.34 4.69 -19.47
C SER A 37 -25.35 4.50 -20.63
N HIS A 38 -24.70 5.58 -21.05
CA HIS A 38 -23.60 5.52 -22.02
C HIS A 38 -22.32 4.95 -21.38
N ALA A 39 -22.18 5.05 -20.05
CA ALA A 39 -21.02 4.58 -19.31
C ALA A 39 -21.40 3.97 -17.95
N TYR A 40 -20.84 2.79 -17.69
CA TYR A 40 -20.98 2.01 -16.46
C TYR A 40 -19.61 1.88 -15.78
N LEU A 41 -19.56 2.04 -14.46
CA LEU A 41 -18.36 1.81 -13.66
C LEU A 41 -18.62 0.71 -12.64
N PHE A 42 -17.99 -0.44 -12.82
CA PHE A 42 -18.05 -1.58 -11.92
C PHE A 42 -16.82 -1.58 -11.02
N THR A 43 -17.04 -1.38 -9.72
CA THR A 43 -15.96 -1.35 -8.72
C THR A 43 -16.19 -2.40 -7.65
N GLY A 44 -15.11 -2.98 -7.12
CA GLY A 44 -15.15 -3.98 -6.06
C GLY A 44 -13.92 -4.87 -6.08
N SER A 45 -13.77 -5.74 -5.08
CA SER A 45 -12.62 -6.65 -5.01
C SER A 45 -12.56 -7.61 -6.21
N ARG A 46 -11.39 -8.19 -6.45
CA ARG A 46 -11.19 -9.20 -7.49
C ARG A 46 -12.12 -10.40 -7.26
N GLY A 47 -12.60 -11.02 -8.33
CA GLY A 47 -13.38 -12.26 -8.25
C GLY A 47 -14.84 -12.12 -7.80
N THR A 48 -15.34 -10.89 -7.56
CA THR A 48 -16.74 -10.60 -7.18
C THR A 48 -17.74 -10.61 -8.34
N GLY A 49 -17.27 -10.74 -9.58
CA GLY A 49 -18.14 -10.85 -10.76
C GLY A 49 -18.17 -9.65 -11.71
N LYS A 50 -17.37 -8.60 -11.49
CA LYS A 50 -17.32 -7.38 -12.32
C LYS A 50 -17.28 -7.64 -13.84
N THR A 51 -16.21 -8.27 -14.33
CA THR A 51 -16.01 -8.58 -15.76
C THR A 51 -17.09 -9.55 -16.28
N THR A 52 -17.59 -10.45 -15.43
CA THR A 52 -18.69 -11.36 -15.80
C THR A 52 -19.98 -10.57 -16.05
N CYS A 53 -20.38 -9.70 -15.13
CA CYS A 53 -21.55 -8.84 -15.30
C CYS A 53 -21.38 -7.89 -16.49
N ALA A 54 -20.17 -7.41 -16.76
CA ALA A 54 -19.88 -6.58 -17.94
C ALA A 54 -20.17 -7.32 -19.23
N LYS A 55 -19.73 -8.58 -19.33
CA LYS A 55 -20.01 -9.45 -20.48
C LYS A 55 -21.49 -9.78 -20.62
N ILE A 56 -22.18 -10.07 -19.52
CA ILE A 56 -23.63 -10.34 -19.54
C ILE A 56 -24.39 -9.09 -20.01
N LEU A 57 -24.03 -7.90 -19.50
CA LEU A 57 -24.62 -6.63 -19.93
C LEU A 57 -24.37 -6.38 -21.42
N ALA A 58 -23.12 -6.53 -21.89
CA ALA A 58 -22.76 -6.36 -23.31
C ALA A 58 -23.56 -7.30 -24.23
N LYS A 59 -23.78 -8.55 -23.80
CA LYS A 59 -24.65 -9.49 -24.51
C LYS A 59 -26.12 -9.10 -24.47
N ALA A 60 -26.60 -8.65 -23.31
CA ALA A 60 -28.01 -8.34 -23.12
C ALA A 60 -28.46 -7.12 -23.93
N VAL A 61 -27.65 -6.06 -23.98
CA VAL A 61 -27.96 -4.84 -24.75
C VAL A 61 -27.98 -5.08 -26.27
N ASN A 62 -27.23 -6.09 -26.72
CA ASN A 62 -27.10 -6.48 -28.13
C ASN A 62 -27.92 -7.73 -28.49
N CYS A 63 -28.64 -8.32 -27.52
CA CYS A 63 -29.44 -9.51 -27.75
C CYS A 63 -30.62 -9.19 -28.67
N LEU A 64 -30.89 -10.06 -29.64
CA LEU A 64 -32.06 -9.92 -30.51
C LEU A 64 -33.38 -10.20 -29.76
N ASN A 65 -33.34 -11.16 -28.83
CA ASN A 65 -34.50 -11.62 -28.07
C ASN A 65 -34.20 -11.66 -26.55
N PRO A 66 -34.00 -10.51 -25.89
CA PRO A 66 -33.73 -10.49 -24.45
C PRO A 66 -34.91 -11.07 -23.66
N GLN A 67 -34.61 -11.86 -22.63
CA GLN A 67 -35.60 -12.49 -21.75
C GLN A 67 -35.48 -11.84 -20.37
N ASP A 68 -36.47 -11.04 -19.99
CA ASP A 68 -36.48 -10.27 -18.74
C ASP A 68 -35.11 -9.60 -18.50
N GLY A 69 -34.69 -8.72 -19.42
CA GLY A 69 -33.41 -7.99 -19.34
C GLY A 69 -32.13 -8.85 -19.43
N SER A 70 -32.24 -10.18 -19.56
CA SER A 70 -31.10 -11.10 -19.67
C SER A 70 -30.87 -11.56 -21.12
N PRO A 71 -29.62 -11.92 -21.51
CA PRO A 71 -29.36 -12.41 -22.85
C PRO A 71 -29.95 -13.81 -23.06
N CYS A 72 -30.45 -14.10 -24.26
CA CYS A 72 -30.99 -15.43 -24.57
C CYS A 72 -29.92 -16.51 -24.74
N ASN A 73 -28.67 -16.13 -25.03
CA ASN A 73 -27.55 -17.04 -25.34
C ASN A 73 -27.75 -17.97 -26.56
N GLU A 74 -28.86 -17.82 -27.31
CA GLU A 74 -29.16 -18.67 -28.46
C GLU A 74 -29.13 -17.92 -29.81
N CYS A 75 -29.33 -16.60 -29.81
CA CYS A 75 -29.31 -15.81 -31.05
C CYS A 75 -27.89 -15.70 -31.64
N SER A 76 -27.82 -15.36 -32.94
CA SER A 76 -26.54 -15.19 -33.65
C SER A 76 -25.62 -14.19 -32.97
N ILE A 77 -26.17 -13.10 -32.42
CA ILE A 77 -25.39 -12.08 -31.72
C ILE A 77 -24.81 -12.61 -30.41
N CYS A 78 -25.62 -13.26 -29.58
CA CYS A 78 -25.12 -13.81 -28.31
C CYS A 78 -24.03 -14.87 -28.54
N ARG A 79 -24.24 -15.79 -29.49
CA ARG A 79 -23.24 -16.81 -29.83
C ARG A 79 -21.98 -16.18 -30.42
N GLY A 80 -22.14 -15.18 -31.29
CA GLY A 80 -21.03 -14.48 -31.92
C GLY A 80 -20.18 -13.65 -30.96
N ILE A 81 -20.77 -13.15 -29.87
CA ILE A 81 -20.02 -12.49 -28.78
C ILE A 81 -19.26 -13.52 -27.95
N ASP A 82 -19.85 -14.70 -27.69
CA ASP A 82 -19.22 -15.75 -26.87
C ASP A 82 -18.06 -16.46 -27.60
N ASP A 83 -18.15 -16.62 -28.92
CA ASP A 83 -17.09 -17.21 -29.75
C ASP A 83 -16.07 -16.19 -30.29
N GLY A 84 -16.35 -14.89 -30.16
CA GLY A 84 -15.47 -13.80 -30.57
C GLY A 84 -15.55 -13.44 -32.06
N SER A 85 -16.52 -13.97 -32.80
CA SER A 85 -16.74 -13.61 -34.22
C SER A 85 -17.31 -12.19 -34.39
N ILE A 86 -18.01 -11.66 -33.39
CA ILE A 86 -18.54 -10.29 -33.40
C ILE A 86 -17.56 -9.34 -32.71
N LEU A 87 -16.99 -8.44 -33.50
CA LEU A 87 -15.99 -7.47 -33.04
C LEU A 87 -16.61 -6.21 -32.39
N ASP A 88 -17.94 -6.07 -32.44
CA ASP A 88 -18.66 -4.94 -31.84
C ASP A 88 -18.61 -4.93 -30.31
N VAL A 89 -18.17 -6.02 -29.68
CA VAL A 89 -17.88 -6.08 -28.23
C VAL A 89 -16.39 -6.30 -28.04
N THR A 90 -15.68 -5.27 -27.57
CA THR A 90 -14.23 -5.33 -27.37
C THR A 90 -13.90 -5.31 -25.88
N GLU A 91 -13.15 -6.31 -25.41
CA GLU A 91 -12.61 -6.38 -24.05
C GLU A 91 -11.14 -5.97 -24.07
N ILE A 92 -10.80 -4.96 -23.27
CA ILE A 92 -9.47 -4.36 -23.19
C ILE A 92 -9.01 -4.47 -21.74
N ASP A 93 -7.89 -5.15 -21.54
CA ASP A 93 -7.20 -5.14 -20.25
C ASP A 93 -6.26 -3.92 -20.21
N ALA A 94 -6.61 -2.94 -19.38
CA ALA A 94 -5.85 -1.70 -19.25
C ALA A 94 -4.43 -1.94 -18.71
N ALA A 95 -4.14 -3.05 -18.03
CA ALA A 95 -2.78 -3.36 -17.59
C ALA A 95 -1.84 -3.65 -18.78
N SER A 96 -2.37 -4.23 -19.86
CA SER A 96 -1.62 -4.53 -21.09
C SER A 96 -1.73 -3.43 -22.15
N ASN A 97 -2.75 -2.57 -22.06
CA ASN A 97 -3.05 -1.51 -23.01
C ASN A 97 -3.10 -0.13 -22.34
N ASN A 98 -2.09 0.20 -21.53
CA ASN A 98 -2.06 1.44 -20.74
C ASN A 98 -1.56 2.69 -21.49
N SER A 99 -1.07 2.53 -22.72
CA SER A 99 -0.48 3.60 -23.52
C SER A 99 -1.53 4.60 -24.00
N VAL A 100 -1.10 5.84 -24.23
CA VAL A 100 -1.98 6.90 -24.75
C VAL A 100 -2.42 6.58 -26.17
N ASP A 101 -1.55 5.97 -26.97
CA ASP A 101 -1.81 5.68 -28.38
C ASP A 101 -2.89 4.61 -28.56
N ASN A 102 -2.87 3.53 -27.76
CA ASN A 102 -3.91 2.50 -27.80
C ASN A 102 -5.31 3.09 -27.52
N ILE A 103 -5.41 4.07 -26.62
CA ILE A 103 -6.68 4.74 -26.32
C ILE A 103 -7.05 5.77 -27.39
N ARG A 104 -6.09 6.38 -28.08
CA ARG A 104 -6.38 7.25 -29.24
C ARG A 104 -6.94 6.44 -30.40
N ASP A 105 -6.34 5.29 -30.69
CA ASP A 105 -6.84 4.39 -31.73
C ASP A 105 -8.27 3.95 -31.41
N LEU A 106 -8.52 3.56 -30.16
CA LEU A 106 -9.87 3.26 -29.68
C LEU A 106 -10.82 4.45 -29.85
N ARG A 107 -10.41 5.66 -29.46
CA ARG A 107 -11.22 6.88 -29.59
C ARG A 107 -11.63 7.12 -31.04
N ASP A 108 -10.72 6.88 -31.97
CA ASP A 108 -10.98 7.10 -33.39
C ASP A 108 -11.91 6.01 -33.93
N GLU A 109 -11.75 4.76 -33.48
CA GLU A 109 -12.66 3.65 -33.76
C GLU A 109 -14.08 3.84 -33.22
N VAL A 110 -14.23 4.51 -32.07
CA VAL A 110 -15.52 4.76 -31.41
C VAL A 110 -16.48 5.57 -32.29
N ASN A 111 -15.99 6.31 -33.28
CA ASN A 111 -16.85 7.10 -34.18
C ASN A 111 -17.56 6.27 -35.25
N PHE A 112 -17.15 5.01 -35.46
CA PHE A 112 -17.76 4.13 -36.45
C PHE A 112 -18.94 3.34 -35.87
N THR A 113 -20.02 3.27 -36.64
CA THR A 113 -21.21 2.49 -36.28
C THR A 113 -20.89 1.00 -36.16
N PRO A 114 -21.61 0.25 -35.29
CA PRO A 114 -21.40 -1.19 -35.14
C PRO A 114 -21.71 -1.94 -36.44
N ALA A 115 -21.03 -3.06 -36.68
CA ALA A 115 -21.14 -3.83 -37.92
C ALA A 115 -22.37 -4.76 -37.94
N ALA A 116 -22.65 -5.44 -36.82
CA ALA A 116 -23.72 -6.43 -36.71
C ALA A 116 -24.60 -6.21 -35.46
N ALA A 117 -24.04 -5.64 -34.40
CA ALA A 117 -24.72 -5.40 -33.13
C ALA A 117 -25.49 -4.07 -33.11
N LYS A 118 -26.32 -3.86 -32.08
CA LYS A 118 -27.05 -2.60 -31.88
C LYS A 118 -26.15 -1.51 -31.28
N TYR A 119 -25.27 -1.90 -30.37
CA TYR A 119 -24.30 -1.07 -29.68
C TYR A 119 -22.89 -1.63 -29.85
N ARG A 120 -21.92 -0.74 -30.02
CA ARG A 120 -20.50 -1.03 -29.89
C ARG A 120 -20.13 -0.89 -28.41
N VAL A 121 -19.75 -2.00 -27.79
CA VAL A 121 -19.52 -2.07 -26.33
C VAL A 121 -18.03 -2.22 -26.06
N TYR A 122 -17.47 -1.30 -25.27
CA TYR A 122 -16.10 -1.35 -24.81
C TYR A 122 -16.04 -1.73 -23.34
N ILE A 123 -15.49 -2.91 -23.04
CA ILE A 123 -15.25 -3.38 -21.67
C ILE A 123 -13.78 -3.10 -21.35
N ILE A 124 -13.50 -2.15 -20.45
CA ILE A 124 -12.14 -1.80 -20.04
C ILE A 124 -11.93 -2.34 -18.62
N ASP A 125 -11.20 -3.46 -18.50
CA ASP A 125 -10.90 -4.07 -17.20
C ASP A 125 -9.63 -3.45 -16.59
N GLU A 126 -9.60 -3.43 -15.25
CA GLU A 126 -8.60 -2.74 -14.43
C GLU A 126 -8.26 -1.32 -14.89
N VAL A 127 -9.29 -0.51 -15.20
CA VAL A 127 -9.16 0.84 -15.78
C VAL A 127 -8.23 1.78 -14.98
N HIS A 128 -8.03 1.53 -13.68
CA HIS A 128 -7.09 2.28 -12.85
C HIS A 128 -5.61 2.14 -13.27
N MET A 129 -5.29 1.16 -14.13
CA MET A 129 -3.96 0.93 -14.68
C MET A 129 -3.65 1.79 -15.91
N LEU A 130 -4.63 2.54 -16.44
CA LEU A 130 -4.40 3.46 -17.55
C LEU A 130 -3.46 4.60 -17.14
N SER A 131 -2.61 5.05 -18.07
CA SER A 131 -1.82 6.26 -17.87
C SER A 131 -2.69 7.51 -17.81
N SER A 132 -2.21 8.57 -17.15
CA SER A 132 -2.96 9.84 -17.08
C SER A 132 -3.25 10.45 -18.46
N GLY A 133 -2.36 10.26 -19.43
CA GLY A 133 -2.60 10.68 -20.82
C GLY A 133 -3.73 9.90 -21.48
N ALA A 134 -3.79 8.59 -21.25
CA ALA A 134 -4.86 7.71 -21.73
C ALA A 134 -6.22 8.09 -21.13
N PHE A 135 -6.29 8.41 -19.84
CA PHE A 135 -7.52 8.91 -19.21
C PHE A 135 -8.05 10.18 -19.87
N ASN A 136 -7.18 11.14 -20.17
CA ASN A 136 -7.56 12.40 -20.81
C ASN A 136 -8.05 12.19 -22.25
N ALA A 137 -7.50 11.20 -22.96
CA ALA A 137 -7.98 10.84 -24.28
C ALA A 137 -9.40 10.25 -24.23
N LEU A 138 -9.70 9.42 -23.22
CA LEU A 138 -11.01 8.81 -23.02
C LEU A 138 -12.08 9.81 -22.54
N LEU A 139 -11.68 10.83 -21.76
CA LEU A 139 -12.60 11.83 -21.20
C LEU A 139 -13.45 12.54 -22.26
N LYS A 140 -12.86 12.89 -23.41
CA LYS A 140 -13.60 13.56 -24.49
C LYS A 140 -14.76 12.71 -25.00
N THR A 141 -14.54 11.41 -25.11
CA THR A 141 -15.55 10.46 -25.60
C THR A 141 -16.58 10.12 -24.52
N LEU A 142 -16.20 10.13 -23.25
CA LEU A 142 -17.14 9.98 -22.14
C LEU A 142 -18.00 11.24 -21.92
N GLU A 143 -17.51 12.42 -22.30
CA GLU A 143 -18.26 13.68 -22.25
C GLU A 143 -19.31 13.78 -23.36
N GLU A 144 -18.93 13.41 -24.58
CA GLU A 144 -19.81 13.45 -25.76
C GLU A 144 -19.85 12.08 -26.45
N PRO A 145 -20.47 11.06 -25.81
CA PRO A 145 -20.49 9.70 -26.34
C PRO A 145 -21.41 9.59 -27.56
N PRO A 146 -21.00 8.89 -28.63
CA PRO A 146 -21.91 8.54 -29.72
C PRO A 146 -23.06 7.66 -29.22
N GLN A 147 -24.27 7.86 -29.76
CA GLN A 147 -25.48 7.15 -29.29
C GLN A 147 -25.41 5.62 -29.42
N HIS A 148 -24.53 5.10 -30.27
CA HIS A 148 -24.36 3.66 -30.53
C HIS A 148 -23.23 3.05 -29.70
N VAL A 149 -22.63 3.79 -28.76
CA VAL A 149 -21.47 3.35 -27.98
C VAL A 149 -21.84 3.21 -26.51
N LEU A 150 -21.35 2.15 -25.88
CA LEU A 150 -21.52 1.89 -24.46
C LEU A 150 -20.17 1.50 -23.83
N PHE A 151 -19.77 2.22 -22.79
CA PHE A 151 -18.56 1.92 -22.03
C PHE A 151 -18.89 1.16 -20.74
N ILE A 152 -18.13 0.10 -20.46
CA ILE A 152 -18.17 -0.62 -19.18
C ILE A 152 -16.75 -0.63 -18.63
N LEU A 153 -16.51 0.21 -17.62
CA LEU A 153 -15.24 0.31 -16.93
C LEU A 153 -15.28 -0.60 -15.70
N ALA A 154 -14.25 -1.43 -15.49
CA ALA A 154 -14.12 -2.25 -14.30
C ALA A 154 -12.81 -1.93 -13.56
N THR A 155 -12.86 -1.85 -12.23
CA THR A 155 -11.67 -1.57 -11.41
C THR A 155 -11.75 -2.24 -10.04
N THR A 156 -10.60 -2.64 -9.48
CA THR A 156 -10.48 -2.95 -8.05
C THR A 156 -10.19 -1.74 -7.16
N GLU A 157 -9.74 -0.63 -7.75
CA GLU A 157 -9.23 0.54 -7.03
C GLU A 157 -9.90 1.84 -7.50
N VAL A 158 -11.15 2.05 -7.10
CA VAL A 158 -11.92 3.24 -7.50
C VAL A 158 -11.29 4.55 -7.04
N GLN A 159 -10.58 4.54 -5.91
CA GLN A 159 -9.89 5.72 -5.36
C GLN A 159 -8.76 6.24 -6.24
N LYS A 160 -8.21 5.41 -7.13
CA LYS A 160 -7.18 5.81 -8.10
C LYS A 160 -7.78 6.51 -9.33
N LEU A 161 -9.10 6.44 -9.52
CA LEU A 161 -9.76 7.06 -10.66
C LEU A 161 -9.99 8.56 -10.44
N PRO A 162 -9.78 9.40 -11.47
CA PRO A 162 -10.13 10.80 -11.42
C PRO A 162 -11.63 11.01 -11.15
N ALA A 163 -11.98 12.01 -10.33
CA ALA A 163 -13.37 12.36 -10.05
C ALA A 163 -14.18 12.71 -11.31
N THR A 164 -13.50 13.19 -12.37
CA THR A 164 -14.09 13.49 -13.68
C THR A 164 -14.65 12.27 -14.41
N ILE A 165 -14.09 11.08 -14.18
CA ILE A 165 -14.62 9.82 -14.71
C ILE A 165 -15.81 9.36 -13.87
N LEU A 166 -15.66 9.43 -12.54
CA LEU A 166 -16.69 9.00 -11.60
C LEU A 166 -18.00 9.78 -11.79
N SER A 167 -17.93 11.07 -12.12
CA SER A 167 -19.13 11.90 -12.33
C SER A 167 -19.88 11.61 -13.64
N ARG A 168 -19.25 10.88 -14.58
CA ARG A 168 -19.81 10.57 -15.91
C ARG A 168 -20.25 9.13 -16.07
N CYS A 169 -19.88 8.27 -15.12
CA CYS A 169 -20.25 6.87 -15.14
C CYS A 169 -21.34 6.58 -14.11
N GLN A 170 -22.26 5.69 -14.47
CA GLN A 170 -23.15 5.09 -13.49
C GLN A 170 -22.38 4.04 -12.70
N ARG A 171 -22.20 4.27 -11.39
CA ARG A 171 -21.36 3.45 -10.52
C ARG A 171 -22.14 2.29 -9.88
N PHE A 172 -21.55 1.10 -9.95
CA PHE A 172 -22.04 -0.12 -9.29
C PHE A 172 -20.94 -0.72 -8.40
N ASP A 173 -21.27 -0.86 -7.12
CA ASP A 173 -20.36 -1.33 -6.07
C ASP A 173 -20.61 -2.82 -5.79
N PHE A 174 -19.73 -3.66 -6.31
CA PHE A 174 -19.68 -5.09 -6.06
C PHE A 174 -19.10 -5.36 -4.67
N ARG A 175 -19.89 -6.02 -3.84
CA ARG A 175 -19.49 -6.38 -2.48
C ARG A 175 -18.82 -7.75 -2.45
N ARG A 176 -18.06 -8.04 -1.39
CA ARG A 176 -17.58 -9.41 -1.16
C ARG A 176 -18.77 -10.35 -1.00
N ILE A 177 -18.71 -11.49 -1.68
CA ILE A 177 -19.80 -12.48 -1.63
C ILE A 177 -19.75 -13.17 -0.27
N PRO A 178 -20.89 -13.31 0.45
CA PRO A 178 -20.94 -14.04 1.71
C PRO A 178 -20.41 -15.49 1.56
N PRO A 179 -19.70 -16.03 2.56
CA PRO A 179 -19.18 -17.40 2.48
C PRO A 179 -20.25 -18.46 2.25
N GLU A 180 -21.44 -18.28 2.83
CA GLU A 180 -22.57 -19.20 2.65
C GLU A 180 -23.04 -19.27 1.19
N ASP A 181 -23.14 -18.12 0.52
CA ASP A 181 -23.53 -18.03 -0.90
C ASP A 181 -22.48 -18.69 -1.81
N ILE A 182 -21.19 -18.52 -1.49
CA ILE A 182 -20.11 -19.20 -2.21
C ILE A 182 -20.20 -20.71 -1.98
N ALA A 183 -20.36 -21.16 -0.73
CA ALA A 183 -20.42 -22.58 -0.40
C ALA A 183 -21.59 -23.28 -1.12
N GLN A 184 -22.78 -22.67 -1.11
CA GLN A 184 -23.94 -23.17 -1.87
C GLN A 184 -23.63 -23.29 -3.37
N ARG A 185 -22.99 -22.26 -3.96
CA ARG A 185 -22.61 -22.30 -5.37
C ARG A 185 -21.57 -23.39 -5.67
N LEU A 186 -20.60 -23.60 -4.78
CA LEU A 186 -19.59 -24.66 -4.92
C LEU A 186 -20.24 -26.04 -4.85
N LEU A 187 -21.21 -26.26 -3.96
CA LEU A 187 -21.95 -27.52 -3.87
C LEU A 187 -22.71 -27.81 -5.17
N THR A 188 -23.44 -26.83 -5.71
CA THR A 188 -24.10 -26.98 -7.02
C THR A 188 -23.11 -27.32 -8.14
N VAL A 189 -21.95 -26.66 -8.18
CA VAL A 189 -20.93 -26.95 -9.18
C VAL A 189 -20.34 -28.35 -8.99
N ALA A 190 -20.07 -28.76 -7.74
CA ALA A 190 -19.55 -30.08 -7.42
C ALA A 190 -20.52 -31.20 -7.83
N GLU A 191 -21.81 -31.04 -7.54
CA GLU A 191 -22.86 -31.98 -7.95
C GLU A 191 -22.91 -32.16 -9.48
N ASN A 192 -22.86 -31.07 -10.23
CA ASN A 192 -22.90 -31.12 -11.70
C ASN A 192 -21.62 -31.70 -12.32
N GLU A 193 -20.47 -31.58 -11.64
CA GLU A 193 -19.21 -32.18 -12.07
C GLU A 193 -18.99 -33.59 -11.51
N ASN A 194 -19.97 -34.15 -10.77
CA ASN A 194 -19.88 -35.43 -10.05
C ASN A 194 -18.71 -35.50 -9.04
N LEU A 195 -18.41 -34.39 -8.39
CA LEU A 195 -17.41 -34.29 -7.32
C LEU A 195 -18.09 -34.48 -5.96
N GLN A 196 -17.51 -35.30 -5.08
CA GLN A 196 -17.96 -35.45 -3.70
C GLN A 196 -17.35 -34.35 -2.84
N LEU A 197 -18.11 -33.28 -2.59
CA LEU A 197 -17.72 -32.15 -1.75
C LEU A 197 -18.50 -32.14 -0.44
N ASP A 198 -17.81 -32.14 0.69
CA ASP A 198 -18.42 -31.98 2.01
C ASP A 198 -18.83 -30.52 2.26
N ASN A 199 -19.88 -30.29 3.03
CA ASN A 199 -20.40 -28.95 3.32
C ASN A 199 -19.38 -28.13 4.13
N ASP A 200 -18.77 -28.73 5.15
CA ASP A 200 -17.72 -28.07 5.94
C ASP A 200 -16.49 -27.74 5.09
N ALA A 201 -16.18 -28.58 4.11
CA ALA A 201 -15.10 -28.33 3.14
C ALA A 201 -15.46 -27.18 2.19
N ALA A 202 -16.70 -27.12 1.69
CA ALA A 202 -17.20 -26.03 0.86
C ALA A 202 -17.15 -24.68 1.60
N LEU A 203 -17.55 -24.67 2.88
CA LEU A 203 -17.51 -23.49 3.73
C LEU A 203 -16.06 -23.05 4.01
N LEU A 204 -15.13 -23.99 4.19
CA LEU A 204 -13.70 -23.67 4.32
C LEU A 204 -13.16 -23.02 3.03
N ILE A 205 -13.45 -23.59 1.85
CA ILE A 205 -13.05 -22.99 0.56
C ILE A 205 -13.61 -21.56 0.45
N ALA A 206 -14.88 -21.37 0.78
CA ALA A 206 -15.54 -20.08 0.71
C ALA A 206 -14.89 -19.02 1.62
N ARG A 207 -14.48 -19.42 2.83
CA ARG A 207 -13.76 -18.56 3.76
C ARG A 207 -12.35 -18.23 3.27
N VAL A 208 -11.62 -19.21 2.72
CA VAL A 208 -10.27 -19.00 2.14
C VAL A 208 -10.32 -18.05 0.95
N ALA A 209 -11.36 -18.15 0.13
CA ALA A 209 -11.55 -17.31 -1.04
C ALA A 209 -11.93 -15.85 -0.71
N ASP A 210 -12.22 -15.52 0.56
CA ASP A 210 -12.48 -14.16 1.04
C ASP A 210 -13.49 -13.37 0.16
N GLY A 211 -14.56 -14.03 -0.28
CA GLY A 211 -15.60 -13.40 -1.10
C GLY A 211 -15.30 -13.31 -2.61
N ALA A 212 -14.22 -13.92 -3.09
CA ALA A 212 -13.87 -14.05 -4.51
C ALA A 212 -14.27 -15.43 -5.06
N LEU A 213 -15.42 -15.51 -5.74
CA LEU A 213 -15.94 -16.79 -6.27
C LEU A 213 -15.00 -17.43 -7.30
N ARG A 214 -14.26 -16.62 -8.06
CA ARG A 214 -13.24 -17.12 -9.01
C ARG A 214 -12.15 -17.93 -8.28
N ASP A 215 -11.71 -17.45 -7.13
CA ASP A 215 -10.64 -18.08 -6.37
C ASP A 215 -11.18 -19.33 -5.66
N ALA A 216 -12.41 -19.27 -5.15
CA ALA A 216 -13.12 -20.44 -4.61
C ALA A 216 -13.22 -21.60 -5.62
N LEU A 217 -13.64 -21.31 -6.86
CA LEU A 217 -13.70 -22.31 -7.93
C LEU A 217 -12.31 -22.81 -8.34
N SER A 218 -11.27 -21.98 -8.22
CA SER A 218 -9.89 -22.40 -8.52
C SER A 218 -9.34 -23.34 -7.45
N ILE A 219 -9.67 -23.11 -6.17
CA ILE A 219 -9.32 -24.03 -5.07
C ILE A 219 -10.09 -25.34 -5.21
N LEU A 220 -11.38 -25.29 -5.58
CA LEU A 220 -12.17 -26.50 -5.84
C LEU A 220 -11.56 -27.34 -6.98
N ASP A 221 -11.14 -26.69 -8.07
CA ASP A 221 -10.48 -27.32 -9.21
C ASP A 221 -9.16 -28.01 -8.79
N GLN A 222 -8.36 -27.34 -7.95
CA GLN A 222 -7.15 -27.93 -7.37
C GLN A 222 -7.46 -29.14 -6.47
N CYS A 223 -8.52 -29.07 -5.66
CA CYS A 223 -8.95 -30.19 -4.81
C CYS A 223 -9.43 -31.38 -5.64
N ALA A 224 -10.13 -31.13 -6.76
CA ALA A 224 -10.61 -32.17 -7.67
C ALA A 224 -9.46 -32.97 -8.30
N GLY A 225 -8.27 -32.40 -8.41
CA GLY A 225 -7.07 -33.08 -8.91
C GLY A 225 -6.59 -34.27 -8.04
N TYR A 226 -7.02 -34.35 -6.78
CA TYR A 226 -6.55 -35.37 -5.83
C TYR A 226 -7.30 -36.72 -5.91
N ASN A 227 -8.29 -36.89 -6.79
CA ASN A 227 -9.05 -38.15 -7.00
C ASN A 227 -9.67 -38.78 -5.74
N GLU A 228 -9.84 -37.99 -4.67
CA GLU A 228 -10.41 -38.37 -3.39
C GLU A 228 -11.61 -37.46 -3.05
N PRO A 229 -12.51 -37.86 -2.13
CA PRO A 229 -13.55 -36.97 -1.64
C PRO A 229 -12.95 -35.69 -1.08
N ILE A 230 -13.55 -34.55 -1.41
CA ILE A 230 -13.06 -33.23 -1.03
C ILE A 230 -13.51 -32.96 0.41
N THR A 231 -12.64 -33.30 1.35
CA THR A 231 -12.83 -33.09 2.79
C THR A 231 -12.12 -31.83 3.27
N VAL A 232 -12.39 -31.40 4.52
CA VAL A 232 -11.71 -30.27 5.18
C VAL A 232 -10.17 -30.44 5.14
N LYS A 233 -9.67 -31.68 5.27
CA LYS A 233 -8.23 -31.97 5.19
C LYS A 233 -7.67 -31.79 3.78
N THR A 234 -8.39 -32.26 2.77
CA THR A 234 -8.02 -32.08 1.35
C THR A 234 -7.95 -30.60 1.00
N VAL A 235 -8.96 -29.82 1.41
CA VAL A 235 -9.00 -28.37 1.21
C VAL A 235 -7.86 -27.69 1.96
N GLY A 236 -7.58 -28.09 3.20
CA GLY A 236 -6.47 -27.56 3.97
C GLY A 236 -5.12 -27.78 3.30
N ASN A 237 -4.91 -28.92 2.65
CA ASN A 237 -3.69 -29.22 1.89
C ASN A 237 -3.62 -28.36 0.62
N ALA A 238 -4.70 -28.31 -0.17
CA ALA A 238 -4.74 -27.56 -1.43
C ALA A 238 -4.61 -26.04 -1.21
N ALA A 239 -5.23 -25.50 -0.15
CA ALA A 239 -5.16 -24.10 0.21
C ALA A 239 -3.86 -23.71 0.94
N GLY A 240 -2.94 -24.66 1.19
CA GLY A 240 -1.72 -24.41 1.95
C GLY A 240 -1.98 -23.96 3.39
N LEU A 241 -3.09 -24.40 3.98
CA LEU A 241 -3.43 -24.17 5.39
C LEU A 241 -2.77 -25.22 6.28
N LEU A 242 -2.55 -26.45 5.77
CA LEU A 242 -1.87 -27.51 6.51
C LEU A 242 -0.35 -27.35 6.46
N GLY A 243 0.33 -27.70 7.56
CA GLY A 243 1.78 -27.53 7.74
C GLY A 243 2.20 -26.24 8.47
N LYS A 244 1.25 -25.49 9.05
CA LYS A 244 1.49 -24.25 9.81
C LYS A 244 1.85 -24.47 11.29
N ASP A 245 2.22 -25.69 11.68
CA ASP A 245 2.59 -26.01 13.05
C ASP A 245 3.77 -25.15 13.55
N TYR A 246 4.68 -24.75 12.65
CA TYR A 246 5.77 -23.82 12.98
C TYR A 246 5.27 -22.46 13.51
N LEU A 247 4.08 -21.98 13.12
CA LEU A 247 3.54 -20.72 13.65
C LEU A 247 3.18 -20.87 15.14
N PHE A 248 2.61 -22.02 15.51
CA PHE A 248 2.31 -22.33 16.90
C PHE A 248 3.61 -22.56 17.70
N GLU A 249 4.58 -23.28 17.14
CA GLU A 249 5.91 -23.46 17.76
C GLU A 249 6.61 -22.11 18.01
N ILE A 250 6.58 -21.18 17.04
CA ILE A 250 7.12 -19.83 17.20
C ILE A 250 6.35 -19.07 18.27
N SER A 251 5.02 -19.16 18.29
CA SER A 251 4.21 -18.47 19.30
C SER A 251 4.49 -18.97 20.72
N ASP A 252 4.69 -20.28 20.89
CA ASP A 252 5.03 -20.90 22.18
C ASP A 252 6.45 -20.55 22.61
N ALA A 253 7.40 -20.50 21.66
CA ALA A 253 8.78 -20.10 21.96
C ALA A 253 8.89 -18.61 22.31
N ILE A 254 8.10 -17.74 21.69
CA ILE A 254 7.98 -16.32 22.09
C ILE A 254 7.40 -16.22 23.50
N LEU A 255 6.39 -17.02 23.84
CA LEU A 255 5.77 -17.03 25.16
C LEU A 255 6.72 -17.49 26.27
N ASN A 256 7.54 -18.50 25.97
CA ASN A 256 8.52 -19.03 26.92
C ASN A 256 9.81 -18.19 26.97
N GLY A 257 9.94 -17.16 26.12
CA GLY A 257 11.14 -16.35 26.01
C GLY A 257 12.37 -17.10 25.45
N ASP A 258 12.15 -18.17 24.70
CA ASP A 258 13.22 -19.02 24.15
C ASP A 258 13.68 -18.54 22.77
N SER A 259 14.63 -17.60 22.77
CA SER A 259 15.25 -17.08 21.55
C SER A 259 15.98 -18.17 20.75
N SER A 260 16.51 -19.22 21.39
CA SER A 260 17.24 -20.27 20.68
C SER A 260 16.29 -21.18 19.91
N ALA A 261 15.17 -21.55 20.51
CA ALA A 261 14.13 -22.33 19.83
C ALA A 261 13.60 -21.59 18.59
N VAL A 262 13.33 -20.28 18.70
CA VAL A 262 12.85 -19.49 17.56
C VAL A 262 13.87 -19.45 16.41
N LEU A 263 15.15 -19.23 16.71
CA LEU A 263 16.21 -19.21 15.68
C LEU A 263 16.36 -20.57 14.97
N ASN A 264 16.27 -21.68 15.71
CA ASN A 264 16.30 -23.02 15.11
C ASN A 264 15.10 -23.26 14.17
N ILE A 265 13.92 -22.76 14.52
CA ILE A 265 12.73 -22.86 13.66
C ILE A 265 12.93 -22.02 12.40
N ILE A 266 13.46 -20.79 12.51
CA ILE A 266 13.76 -19.93 11.35
C ILE A 266 14.78 -20.60 10.42
N ASP A 267 15.84 -21.20 10.95
CA ASP A 267 16.85 -21.88 10.14
C ASP A 267 16.29 -23.11 9.39
N ARG A 268 15.41 -23.87 10.05
CA ARG A 268 14.64 -24.95 9.42
C ARG A 268 13.72 -24.44 8.31
N LEU A 269 13.04 -23.30 8.52
CA LEU A 269 12.17 -22.70 7.50
C LEU A 269 13.00 -22.13 6.33
N HIS A 270 14.12 -21.49 6.61
CA HIS A 270 15.02 -20.96 5.59
C HIS A 270 15.61 -22.07 4.72
N SER A 271 16.05 -23.18 5.33
CA SER A 271 16.56 -24.33 4.57
C SER A 271 15.50 -24.99 3.69
N SER A 272 14.22 -24.85 4.04
CA SER A 272 13.08 -25.23 3.18
C SER A 272 12.72 -24.19 2.10
N SER A 273 13.55 -23.16 1.90
CA SER A 273 13.34 -22.05 0.94
C SER A 273 12.06 -21.23 1.25
N CYS A 274 11.71 -21.09 2.52
CA CYS A 274 10.61 -20.23 2.95
C CYS A 274 10.98 -18.76 2.79
N ASP A 275 10.08 -17.97 2.22
CA ASP A 275 10.22 -16.53 2.08
C ASP A 275 9.94 -15.82 3.43
N MET A 276 10.86 -14.95 3.86
CA MET A 276 10.80 -14.28 5.16
C MET A 276 9.70 -13.20 5.23
N GLU A 277 9.36 -12.56 4.12
CA GLU A 277 8.25 -11.60 4.03
C GLU A 277 6.91 -12.32 4.19
N ARG A 278 6.80 -13.49 3.55
CA ARG A 278 5.65 -14.36 3.72
C ARG A 278 5.53 -14.84 5.17
N LEU A 279 6.62 -15.31 5.78
CA LEU A 279 6.62 -15.75 7.19
C LEU A 279 6.14 -14.63 8.13
N MET A 280 6.66 -13.41 7.97
CA MET A 280 6.24 -12.26 8.78
C MET A 280 4.75 -11.94 8.60
N SER A 281 4.25 -11.97 7.37
CA SER A 281 2.84 -11.76 7.07
C SER A 281 1.94 -12.85 7.67
N GLU A 282 2.40 -14.11 7.68
CA GLU A 282 1.72 -15.23 8.32
C GLU A 282 1.72 -15.11 9.84
N LEU A 283 2.81 -14.66 10.45
CA LEU A 283 2.90 -14.40 11.90
C LEU A 283 1.96 -13.26 12.34
N VAL A 284 1.89 -12.16 11.59
CA VAL A 284 0.92 -11.07 11.85
C VAL A 284 -0.51 -11.61 11.86
N ASN A 285 -0.87 -12.40 10.85
CA ASN A 285 -2.19 -13.04 10.79
C ASN A 285 -2.41 -14.05 11.92
N HIS A 286 -1.39 -14.79 12.30
CA HIS A 286 -1.45 -15.76 13.39
C HIS A 286 -1.77 -15.09 14.74
N PHE A 287 -1.03 -14.03 15.11
CA PHE A 287 -1.29 -13.31 16.36
C PHE A 287 -2.61 -12.53 16.32
N ARG A 288 -3.02 -12.01 15.15
CA ARG A 288 -4.38 -11.49 14.95
C ARG A 288 -5.43 -12.56 15.26
N ASN A 289 -5.25 -13.78 14.75
CA ASN A 289 -6.20 -14.87 15.00
C ASN A 289 -6.25 -15.25 16.49
N ILE A 290 -5.11 -15.29 17.19
CA ILE A 290 -5.06 -15.50 18.65
C ILE A 290 -5.85 -14.38 19.38
N MET A 291 -5.61 -13.12 19.02
CA MET A 291 -6.32 -11.98 19.62
C MET A 291 -7.83 -12.06 19.37
N MET A 292 -8.25 -12.36 18.14
CA MET A 292 -9.66 -12.52 17.79
C MET A 292 -10.32 -13.68 18.55
N ALA A 293 -9.59 -14.80 18.72
CA ALA A 293 -10.04 -15.96 19.49
C ALA A 293 -10.25 -15.65 20.97
N LYS A 294 -9.42 -14.76 21.54
CA LYS A 294 -9.53 -14.30 22.92
C LYS A 294 -10.68 -13.30 23.13
N THR A 295 -10.83 -12.35 22.21
CA THR A 295 -11.79 -11.23 22.35
C THR A 295 -13.22 -11.61 22.01
N THR A 296 -13.41 -12.52 21.04
CA THR A 296 -14.73 -12.76 20.44
C THR A 296 -15.38 -14.05 20.94
N LYS A 297 -16.67 -13.99 21.28
CA LYS A 297 -17.45 -15.18 21.70
C LYS A 297 -17.60 -16.24 20.59
N ASN A 298 -17.63 -15.80 19.33
CA ASN A 298 -17.77 -16.66 18.13
C ASN A 298 -16.58 -16.48 17.17
N PRO A 299 -15.41 -17.07 17.45
CA PRO A 299 -14.20 -16.84 16.66
C PRO A 299 -14.24 -17.46 15.25
N GLU A 300 -15.08 -18.48 15.05
CA GLU A 300 -15.25 -19.21 13.78
C GLU A 300 -15.72 -18.32 12.62
N LYS A 301 -16.34 -17.16 12.91
CA LYS A 301 -16.78 -16.20 11.90
C LYS A 301 -15.66 -15.30 11.39
N PHE A 302 -14.60 -15.12 12.17
CA PHE A 302 -13.52 -14.15 11.91
C PHE A 302 -12.20 -14.81 11.55
N ILE A 303 -12.06 -16.09 11.87
CA ILE A 303 -10.85 -16.88 11.70
C ILE A 303 -11.09 -17.96 10.64
N VAL A 304 -10.31 -17.90 9.56
CA VAL A 304 -10.30 -18.93 8.52
C VAL A 304 -9.32 -20.02 8.94
N SER A 305 -9.80 -21.05 9.61
CA SER A 305 -8.97 -22.16 10.10
C SER A 305 -9.77 -23.44 10.20
N THR A 306 -9.06 -24.55 10.28
CA THR A 306 -9.65 -25.85 10.60
C THR A 306 -10.14 -25.88 12.06
N PRO A 307 -11.09 -26.77 12.42
CA PRO A 307 -11.54 -26.91 13.80
C PRO A 307 -10.42 -27.22 14.80
N GLU A 308 -9.42 -28.00 14.38
CA GLU A 308 -8.24 -28.35 15.20
C GLU A 308 -7.36 -27.13 15.49
N GLU A 309 -7.07 -26.30 14.49
CA GLU A 309 -6.31 -25.06 14.67
C GLU A 309 -7.07 -24.04 15.53
N LEU A 310 -8.39 -23.97 15.39
CA LEU A 310 -9.22 -23.07 16.20
C LEU A 310 -9.15 -23.41 17.70
N ALA A 311 -9.01 -24.70 18.04
CA ALA A 311 -8.77 -25.13 19.42
C ALA A 311 -7.40 -24.64 19.92
N LYS A 312 -6.33 -24.80 19.11
CA LYS A 312 -4.98 -24.30 19.44
C LYS A 312 -4.95 -22.78 19.62
N TYR A 313 -5.66 -22.02 18.77
CA TYR A 313 -5.78 -20.57 18.91
C TYR A 313 -6.45 -20.13 20.21
N LYS A 314 -7.49 -20.85 20.65
CA LYS A 314 -8.16 -20.59 21.94
C LYS A 314 -7.22 -20.90 23.11
N GLU A 315 -6.48 -21.99 23.05
CA GLU A 315 -5.51 -22.37 24.07
C GLU A 315 -4.40 -21.32 24.21
N ASN A 316 -3.75 -20.94 23.10
CA ASN A 316 -2.70 -19.92 23.13
C ASN A 316 -3.25 -18.56 23.54
N GLY A 317 -4.46 -18.20 23.11
CA GLY A 317 -5.14 -16.98 23.56
C GLY A 317 -5.39 -16.92 25.08
N GLN A 318 -5.52 -18.05 25.76
CA GLN A 318 -5.63 -18.07 27.23
C GLN A 318 -4.30 -17.83 27.94
N LYS A 319 -3.18 -18.31 27.36
CA LYS A 319 -1.83 -18.18 27.92
C LYS A 319 -1.26 -16.75 27.82
N MET A 320 -1.71 -15.94 26.86
CA MET A 320 -1.18 -14.60 26.60
C MET A 320 -2.03 -13.49 27.22
N THR A 321 -1.43 -12.41 27.70
CA THR A 321 -2.16 -11.19 28.10
C THR A 321 -2.52 -10.33 26.87
N TYR A 322 -3.56 -9.50 26.98
CA TYR A 322 -3.94 -8.56 25.91
C TYR A 322 -2.81 -7.58 25.58
N GLY A 323 -2.12 -7.07 26.60
CA GLY A 323 -0.97 -6.16 26.43
C GLY A 323 0.16 -6.83 25.65
N SER A 324 0.55 -8.06 26.01
CA SER A 324 1.60 -8.79 25.28
C SER A 324 1.22 -9.03 23.82
N LEU A 325 -0.03 -9.44 23.55
CA LEU A 325 -0.53 -9.65 22.19
C LEU A 325 -0.51 -8.37 21.33
N LEU A 326 -0.93 -7.24 21.88
CA LEU A 326 -0.96 -5.96 21.16
C LEU A 326 0.43 -5.53 20.70
N HIS A 327 1.43 -5.60 21.58
CA HIS A 327 2.81 -5.24 21.21
C HIS A 327 3.47 -6.23 20.27
N ILE A 328 3.21 -7.53 20.41
CA ILE A 328 3.68 -8.52 19.44
C ILE A 328 3.12 -8.15 18.06
N MET A 329 1.82 -7.88 17.97
CA MET A 329 1.20 -7.47 16.71
C MET A 329 1.75 -6.15 16.17
N GLU A 330 1.92 -5.13 17.02
CA GLU A 330 2.46 -3.83 16.60
C GLU A 330 3.90 -3.95 16.08
N THR A 331 4.76 -4.66 16.81
CA THR A 331 6.14 -4.92 16.43
C THR A 331 6.20 -5.70 15.11
N LEU A 332 5.41 -6.76 14.98
CA LEU A 332 5.37 -7.56 13.75
C LEU A 332 4.84 -6.77 12.56
N CYS A 333 3.77 -5.96 12.73
CA CYS A 333 3.22 -5.11 11.68
C CYS A 333 4.23 -4.06 11.21
N LYS A 334 4.93 -3.40 12.17
CA LYS A 334 5.96 -2.40 11.88
C LYS A 334 7.10 -3.01 11.07
N GLU A 335 7.66 -4.13 11.54
CA GLU A 335 8.81 -4.78 10.89
C GLU A 335 8.42 -5.42 9.55
N ALA A 336 7.23 -6.03 9.43
CA ALA A 336 6.74 -6.58 8.16
C ALA A 336 6.62 -5.52 7.05
N SER A 337 6.29 -4.27 7.41
CA SER A 337 6.25 -3.17 6.44
C SER A 337 7.63 -2.72 5.95
N GLN A 338 8.65 -2.82 6.82
CA GLN A 338 10.03 -2.43 6.51
C GLN A 338 10.79 -3.51 5.74
N LEU A 339 10.42 -4.78 5.93
CA LEU A 339 11.08 -5.93 5.30
C LEU A 339 11.09 -5.85 3.77
N LYS A 340 10.05 -5.26 3.17
CA LYS A 340 9.89 -5.03 1.72
C LYS A 340 11.03 -4.24 1.07
N TYR A 341 11.70 -3.38 1.85
CA TYR A 341 12.77 -2.51 1.36
C TYR A 341 14.15 -2.94 1.89
N SER A 342 14.22 -4.03 2.67
CA SER A 342 15.45 -4.48 3.29
C SER A 342 16.24 -5.42 2.38
N SER A 343 17.57 -5.24 2.34
CA SER A 343 18.48 -6.13 1.63
C SER A 343 18.81 -7.41 2.41
N HIS A 344 18.53 -7.44 3.72
CA HIS A 344 18.87 -8.53 4.63
C HIS A 344 17.63 -8.97 5.43
N GLN A 345 16.63 -9.49 4.71
CA GLN A 345 15.32 -9.86 5.28
C GLN A 345 15.46 -10.88 6.42
N ARG A 346 16.29 -11.91 6.27
CA ARG A 346 16.53 -12.93 7.30
C ARG A 346 17.03 -12.34 8.62
N ALA A 347 18.08 -11.53 8.57
CA ALA A 347 18.68 -10.93 9.76
C ALA A 347 17.69 -10.00 10.49
N GLN A 348 16.85 -9.27 9.73
CA GLN A 348 15.78 -8.47 10.31
C GLN A 348 14.73 -9.34 11.02
N THR A 349 14.23 -10.38 10.36
CA THR A 349 13.26 -11.32 10.95
C THR A 349 13.80 -11.98 12.23
N GLU A 350 15.05 -12.46 12.22
CA GLU A 350 15.71 -13.03 13.40
C GLU A 350 15.81 -12.01 14.55
N THR A 351 16.25 -10.79 14.25
CA THR A 351 16.37 -9.72 15.25
C THR A 351 15.02 -9.34 15.86
N THR A 352 13.98 -9.22 15.02
CA THR A 352 12.62 -8.92 15.48
C THR A 352 12.10 -10.00 16.41
N LEU A 353 12.28 -11.27 16.07
CA LEU A 353 11.78 -12.37 16.87
C LEU A 353 12.55 -12.53 18.19
N ILE A 354 13.87 -12.30 18.20
CA ILE A 354 14.66 -12.22 19.43
C ILE A 354 14.14 -11.09 20.34
N ARG A 355 13.84 -9.91 19.77
CA ARG A 355 13.29 -8.77 20.52
C ARG A 355 11.94 -9.13 21.17
N LEU A 356 11.12 -9.93 20.50
CA LEU A 356 9.84 -10.41 21.03
C LEU A 356 10.00 -11.46 22.13
N CYS A 357 11.00 -12.35 22.05
CA CYS A 357 11.32 -13.33 23.10
C CYS A 357 11.90 -12.69 24.37
N SER A 358 12.54 -11.52 24.25
CA SER A 358 13.24 -10.86 25.35
C SER A 358 12.79 -9.40 25.50
N PRO A 359 11.73 -9.13 26.30
CA PRO A 359 11.31 -7.76 26.65
C PRO A 359 12.42 -6.92 27.30
N ALA A 360 13.47 -7.58 27.81
CA ALA A 360 14.68 -6.97 28.34
C ALA A 360 15.50 -6.20 27.27
N LEU A 361 15.41 -6.60 25.99
CA LEU A 361 16.16 -6.03 24.86
C LEU A 361 15.38 -4.95 24.09
N SER A 362 14.09 -4.76 24.39
CA SER A 362 13.31 -3.67 23.83
C SER A 362 13.61 -2.38 24.61
N THR A 363 14.13 -1.37 23.90
CA THR A 363 14.48 -0.03 24.43
C THR A 363 13.31 0.95 24.41
N ASP A 364 12.09 0.51 24.08
CA ASP A 364 10.92 1.38 24.01
C ASP A 364 10.28 1.58 25.40
N ASN A 365 9.69 2.76 25.64
CA ASN A 365 9.03 3.11 26.91
C ASN A 365 7.93 2.10 27.31
N GLU A 366 7.31 1.42 26.35
CA GLU A 366 6.35 0.33 26.61
C GLU A 366 6.99 -0.91 27.24
N ALA A 367 8.27 -1.18 26.96
CA ALA A 367 9.01 -2.26 27.61
C ALA A 367 9.24 -1.96 29.10
N ILE A 368 9.35 -0.68 29.45
CA ILE A 368 9.44 -0.22 30.84
C ILE A 368 8.09 -0.42 31.55
N VAL A 369 6.98 -0.05 30.91
CA VAL A 369 5.62 -0.26 31.46
C VAL A 369 5.36 -1.75 31.72
N ARG A 370 5.77 -2.64 30.82
CA ARG A 370 5.64 -4.10 31.03
C ARG A 370 6.48 -4.64 32.18
N ARG A 371 7.71 -4.14 32.34
CA ARG A 371 8.55 -4.50 33.48
C ARG A 371 7.93 -4.04 34.79
N ILE A 372 7.24 -2.90 34.78
CA ILE A 372 6.48 -2.41 35.93
C ILE A 372 5.29 -3.34 36.19
N ASP A 373 4.50 -3.72 35.18
CA ASP A 373 3.38 -4.66 35.34
C ASP A 373 3.84 -6.04 35.87
N GLU A 374 4.96 -6.57 35.37
CA GLU A 374 5.56 -7.83 35.86
C GLU A 374 6.07 -7.72 37.29
N LEU A 375 6.72 -6.61 37.64
CA LEU A 375 7.17 -6.33 39.01
C LEU A 375 5.99 -6.17 39.96
N GLU A 376 4.90 -5.53 39.54
CA GLU A 376 3.67 -5.40 40.32
C GLU A 376 2.99 -6.75 40.53
N ALA A 377 2.94 -7.60 39.50
CA ALA A 377 2.43 -8.97 39.62
C ALA A 377 3.29 -9.83 40.56
N GLN A 378 4.61 -9.73 40.47
CA GLN A 378 5.55 -10.41 41.37
C GLN A 378 5.45 -9.88 42.80
N LEU A 379 5.28 -8.57 42.99
CA LEU A 379 5.06 -7.95 44.30
C LEU A 379 3.72 -8.35 44.91
N MET A 380 2.67 -8.53 44.11
CA MET A 380 1.41 -9.11 44.58
C MET A 380 1.58 -10.56 45.04
N LEU A 381 2.37 -11.37 44.31
CA LEU A 381 2.72 -12.74 44.69
C LEU A 381 3.53 -12.80 45.99
N ILE A 382 4.51 -11.90 46.16
CA ILE A 382 5.35 -11.80 47.36
C ILE A 382 4.54 -11.27 48.56
N LYS A 383 3.63 -10.32 48.35
CA LYS A 383 2.69 -9.86 49.39
C LYS A 383 1.71 -10.95 49.81
N ALA A 384 1.28 -11.81 48.87
CA ALA A 384 0.42 -12.95 49.17
C ALA A 384 1.13 -14.07 49.93
N GLN A 385 2.47 -14.21 49.76
CA GLN A 385 3.25 -15.28 50.42
C GLN A 385 3.91 -14.87 51.75
N GLY A 386 3.86 -13.60 52.16
CA GLY A 386 4.32 -13.16 53.47
C GLY A 386 5.85 -13.28 53.66
N VAL A 387 6.55 -12.15 53.68
CA VAL A 387 8.01 -12.11 53.86
C VAL A 387 8.39 -12.50 55.29
N THR A 388 8.97 -13.69 55.49
CA THR A 388 9.71 -14.02 56.70
C THR A 388 11.14 -13.54 56.56
N VAL A 389 11.48 -12.46 57.25
CA VAL A 389 12.86 -11.97 57.38
C VAL A 389 13.61 -12.90 58.33
N ALA A 390 14.54 -13.71 57.80
CA ALA A 390 15.47 -14.48 58.63
C ALA A 390 16.54 -13.52 59.19
N SER A 391 16.62 -13.42 60.51
CA SER A 391 17.63 -12.66 61.22
C SER A 391 19.03 -13.29 61.07
N ALA A 392 20.03 -12.45 60.81
CA ALA A 392 21.42 -12.84 60.70
C ALA A 392 21.99 -13.32 62.07
N PRO A 393 22.84 -14.37 62.13
CA PRO A 393 23.49 -14.77 63.37
C PRO A 393 24.71 -13.90 63.69
N GLN A 394 24.77 -13.40 64.93
CA GLN A 394 25.98 -12.83 65.56
C GLN A 394 27.02 -13.94 65.80
N GLN A 395 28.29 -13.69 65.45
CA GLN A 395 29.44 -14.47 65.93
C GLN A 395 30.35 -13.57 66.77
N THR A 396 30.55 -13.99 68.03
CA THR A 396 31.56 -13.47 68.97
C THR A 396 32.96 -14.00 68.63
N PRO A 397 34.03 -13.27 69.03
CA PRO A 397 35.40 -13.57 68.61
C PRO A 397 36.11 -14.51 69.61
N GLU A 398 36.76 -15.56 69.11
CA GLU A 398 37.77 -16.29 69.87
C GLU A 398 38.98 -16.57 68.96
N ALA A 399 40.10 -15.92 69.29
CA ALA A 399 41.37 -16.05 68.61
C ALA A 399 42.37 -16.78 69.54
N THR A 400 42.85 -17.93 69.09
CA THR A 400 44.09 -18.53 69.55
C THR A 400 44.97 -18.82 68.34
N ALA A 401 46.17 -18.23 68.34
CA ALA A 401 47.24 -18.51 67.38
C ALA A 401 47.92 -19.85 67.72
N PRO A 402 48.64 -20.46 66.77
CA PRO A 402 50.08 -20.19 66.75
C PRO A 402 50.66 -19.95 65.35
N ALA A 403 51.84 -19.32 65.38
CA ALA A 403 52.62 -18.82 64.26
C ALA A 403 53.69 -19.83 63.77
N VAL A 404 54.47 -19.36 62.78
CA VAL A 404 55.72 -19.89 62.15
C VAL A 404 55.41 -20.45 60.74
N GLU A 405 56.00 -19.98 59.62
CA GLU A 405 57.32 -19.40 59.38
C GLU A 405 57.35 -18.48 58.14
N LYS A 406 58.31 -17.55 58.11
CA LYS A 406 58.60 -16.63 57.01
C LYS A 406 59.57 -17.28 56.02
N GLU A 407 59.46 -16.94 54.73
CA GLU A 407 60.61 -16.50 53.94
C GLU A 407 60.16 -15.75 52.66
N ALA A 408 60.82 -14.63 52.38
CA ALA A 408 60.79 -13.91 51.10
C ALA A 408 62.11 -14.24 50.36
N PRO A 409 62.16 -14.17 49.02
CA PRO A 409 62.51 -12.87 48.42
C PRO A 409 61.83 -12.55 47.07
N THR A 410 62.10 -11.30 46.68
CA THR A 410 61.73 -10.46 45.53
C THR A 410 61.92 -11.03 44.10
N PRO A 411 61.33 -10.36 43.08
CA PRO A 411 60.91 -10.95 41.82
C PRO A 411 61.92 -10.76 40.67
N VAL A 412 61.96 -11.72 39.73
CA VAL A 412 62.53 -11.52 38.38
C VAL A 412 61.64 -12.22 37.34
N ALA A 413 61.26 -11.41 36.35
CA ALA A 413 60.44 -11.72 35.19
C ALA A 413 61.18 -12.51 34.10
N VAL A 414 60.45 -13.04 33.12
CA VAL A 414 60.85 -13.38 31.72
C VAL A 414 59.67 -14.15 31.08
N GLN A 415 59.19 -13.94 29.86
CA GLN A 415 59.49 -13.08 28.71
C GLN A 415 58.26 -13.13 27.79
N GLN A 416 57.96 -12.03 27.09
CA GLN A 416 57.73 -12.10 25.65
C GLN A 416 58.69 -11.09 25.01
N GLN A 417 59.79 -11.62 24.46
CA GLN A 417 60.70 -10.96 23.52
C GLN A 417 59.93 -10.76 22.20
N SER A 418 59.70 -9.54 21.72
CA SER A 418 60.63 -8.55 21.14
C SER A 418 61.13 -8.94 19.75
N ILE A 419 61.09 -7.97 18.83
CA ILE A 419 62.16 -7.55 17.89
C ILE A 419 61.50 -6.54 16.93
N VAL A 420 61.99 -5.34 16.61
CA VAL A 420 63.22 -4.60 16.93
C VAL A 420 62.97 -3.11 16.61
N GLU A 421 63.52 -2.22 17.43
CA GLU A 421 63.62 -0.77 17.24
C GLU A 421 64.78 -0.37 16.33
N ASN A 422 64.74 0.88 15.84
CA ASN A 422 65.84 1.88 15.82
C ASN A 422 65.62 2.83 14.63
N ASN A 423 65.84 4.14 14.66
CA ASN A 423 66.20 5.13 15.69
C ASN A 423 66.18 6.51 14.99
N ASN A 424 66.13 7.58 15.81
CA ASN A 424 66.56 8.97 15.56
C ASN A 424 65.55 9.99 15.01
N GLU A 425 65.06 10.82 15.94
CA GLU A 425 65.26 12.29 16.03
C GLU A 425 65.33 13.10 14.72
N ASP A 426 64.32 13.94 14.45
CA ASP A 426 64.39 15.40 14.63
C ASP A 426 63.14 16.14 14.11
N GLU A 427 62.67 17.07 14.95
CA GLU A 427 61.93 18.33 14.72
C GLU A 427 60.62 18.44 13.89
N ALA A 428 59.58 18.88 14.62
CA ALA A 428 58.54 19.88 14.29
C ALA A 428 57.51 19.61 13.15
N ASN A 429 56.25 19.33 13.51
CA ASN A 429 55.20 20.38 13.61
C ASN A 429 53.84 19.83 14.08
N GLU A 430 53.11 20.70 14.77
CA GLU A 430 51.81 20.52 15.44
C GLU A 430 50.64 20.13 14.53
N PHE A 431 49.72 19.30 15.04
CA PHE A 431 48.27 19.56 15.01
C PHE A 431 47.59 18.83 16.19
N GLN A 432 47.46 19.55 17.32
CA GLN A 432 46.60 19.17 18.44
C GLN A 432 45.16 19.54 18.14
N ASN A 433 44.28 18.57 18.38
CA ASN A 433 42.83 18.65 18.32
C ASN A 433 42.27 19.66 19.35
N PRO A 434 41.66 20.79 18.93
CA PRO A 434 40.96 21.68 19.83
C PRO A 434 39.45 21.45 19.67
N PHE A 435 38.78 20.95 20.70
CA PHE A 435 37.93 21.80 21.53
C PHE A 435 37.27 20.99 22.64
N LYS A 436 37.59 21.44 23.84
CA LYS A 436 37.22 20.96 25.17
C LYS A 436 36.00 21.78 25.61
N LEU A 437 34.99 21.12 26.18
CA LEU A 437 33.83 21.78 26.80
C LEU A 437 34.25 22.64 28.02
N PRO A 438 33.77 23.88 28.16
CA PRO A 438 33.98 24.67 29.38
C PRO A 438 32.94 24.35 30.46
N LYS A 439 33.39 24.45 31.71
CA LYS A 439 32.63 24.37 32.96
C LYS A 439 31.98 25.71 33.31
N GLU A 440 30.93 25.63 34.12
CA GLU A 440 30.16 26.72 34.74
C GLU A 440 30.98 27.68 35.61
N GLU A 441 30.56 28.95 35.64
CA GLU A 441 30.65 29.83 36.81
C GLU A 441 29.32 30.59 37.02
N VAL A 442 29.02 30.84 38.30
CA VAL A 442 27.79 31.39 38.88
C VAL A 442 27.98 32.88 39.20
N ILE A 443 26.85 33.58 39.49
CA ILE A 443 26.64 34.85 40.24
C ILE A 443 26.10 35.97 39.29
N SER A 444 25.05 36.76 39.56
CA SER A 444 24.37 37.24 40.79
C SER A 444 22.89 37.62 40.54
N ASN A 445 22.12 37.64 41.62
CA ASN A 445 20.76 38.19 41.79
C ASN A 445 20.59 39.67 41.37
N GLU A 446 19.41 40.08 40.90
CA GLU A 446 18.39 40.88 41.64
C GLU A 446 17.24 41.38 40.73
N GLU A 447 16.02 41.19 41.24
CA GLU A 447 14.78 42.01 41.12
C GLU A 447 13.79 41.91 39.92
N ASP A 448 12.57 41.53 40.33
CA ASP A 448 11.21 41.92 39.94
C ASP A 448 10.65 41.62 38.55
N PHE A 449 9.62 40.74 38.52
CA PHE A 449 8.32 41.04 37.88
C PHE A 449 7.24 40.07 38.39
N ASP A 450 6.13 40.66 38.85
CA ASP A 450 5.02 40.08 39.60
C ASP A 450 4.14 39.03 38.86
N ASP A 451 3.58 38.12 39.67
CA ASP A 451 2.24 37.49 39.66
C ASP A 451 1.50 37.21 38.34
N ILE A 452 1.34 35.90 38.00
CA ILE A 452 0.03 35.31 37.63
C ILE A 452 -0.04 33.84 38.15
N PRO A 453 -1.07 33.43 38.92
CA PRO A 453 -1.18 32.07 39.45
C PRO A 453 -1.71 31.05 38.41
N PHE A 454 -1.14 29.85 38.48
CA PHE A 454 -1.62 28.62 37.84
C PHE A 454 -2.59 27.92 38.81
N ASP A 455 -3.80 27.55 38.35
CA ASP A 455 -4.68 26.63 39.10
C ASP A 455 -5.07 25.45 38.21
N GLU A 456 -4.74 24.24 38.70
CA GLU A 456 -5.12 22.94 38.15
C GLU A 456 -6.61 22.66 38.40
N PRO A 457 -7.32 21.95 37.48
CA PRO A 457 -8.68 21.50 37.76
C PRO A 457 -8.68 20.14 38.49
N PRO A 458 -9.50 19.98 39.56
CA PRO A 458 -9.75 18.68 40.17
C PRO A 458 -11.02 17.98 39.64
N MET A 459 -11.06 16.67 39.89
CA MET A 459 -12.06 15.67 39.48
C MET A 459 -13.41 15.69 40.23
N GLU A 460 -14.41 15.13 39.53
CA GLU A 460 -15.65 14.44 39.96
C GLU A 460 -16.87 15.19 40.53
N LYS A 461 -18.02 15.04 39.84
CA LYS A 461 -19.28 14.42 40.36
C LYS A 461 -20.37 14.29 39.28
N GLU A 462 -21.07 13.15 39.28
CA GLU A 462 -22.31 12.85 38.54
C GLU A 462 -23.46 13.81 38.89
N TYR A 463 -24.42 14.05 37.97
CA TYR A 463 -25.88 13.93 38.20
C TYR A 463 -26.73 14.29 36.95
N ALA A 464 -27.66 13.37 36.65
CA ALA A 464 -29.02 13.51 36.09
C ALA A 464 -29.30 14.20 34.73
N ILE A 465 -29.89 13.42 33.81
CA ILE A 465 -30.56 13.87 32.58
C ILE A 465 -32.04 14.12 32.88
N PRO A 466 -32.61 15.31 32.58
CA PRO A 466 -34.05 15.49 32.54
C PRO A 466 -34.59 15.24 31.13
N THR A 467 -35.57 14.36 31.05
CA THR A 467 -36.48 14.15 29.93
C THR A 467 -37.46 15.32 29.88
N ASP A 468 -37.61 16.00 28.74
CA ASP A 468 -38.83 16.74 28.45
C ASP A 468 -39.23 16.63 26.98
N THR A 469 -40.45 16.16 26.82
CA THR A 469 -41.25 15.98 25.61
C THR A 469 -41.52 17.32 24.91
N VAL A 470 -41.26 17.39 23.61
CA VAL A 470 -41.75 18.49 22.76
C VAL A 470 -42.96 18.02 21.97
N VAL A 471 -44.05 18.76 22.17
CA VAL A 471 -45.37 18.64 21.56
C VAL A 471 -45.30 19.01 20.08
N VAL A 472 -45.92 18.19 19.22
CA VAL A 472 -46.09 18.45 17.79
C VAL A 472 -47.36 19.29 17.61
N ASP A 473 -47.20 20.54 17.16
CA ASP A 473 -48.32 21.39 16.76
C ASP A 473 -48.49 21.33 15.23
N ASN A 474 -49.65 20.83 14.80
CA ASN A 474 -50.06 20.73 13.40
C ASN A 474 -50.92 21.95 13.04
N THR A 475 -50.43 22.81 12.15
CA THR A 475 -51.31 23.74 11.40
C THR A 475 -50.71 24.01 10.01
N PRO A 476 -51.53 24.05 8.93
CA PRO A 476 -51.05 23.90 7.55
C PRO A 476 -50.59 25.23 6.95
N LEU A 477 -49.43 25.25 6.30
CA LEU A 477 -48.95 26.39 5.54
C LEU A 477 -49.47 26.35 4.10
N GLN A 478 -49.98 27.49 3.67
CA GLN A 478 -50.61 27.78 2.38
C GLN A 478 -49.62 27.72 1.21
N GLU A 479 -50.14 27.28 0.05
CA GLU A 479 -49.47 27.33 -1.25
C GLU A 479 -49.10 28.77 -1.64
N VAL A 480 -47.82 28.99 -1.98
CA VAL A 480 -47.34 30.21 -2.63
C VAL A 480 -46.88 29.82 -4.03
N GLU A 481 -47.58 30.33 -5.04
CA GLU A 481 -47.25 30.17 -6.47
C GLU A 481 -45.85 30.71 -6.77
N ALA A 482 -45.05 29.91 -7.46
CA ALA A 482 -43.74 30.29 -7.96
C ALA A 482 -43.89 31.19 -9.22
N PRO A 483 -43.19 32.34 -9.31
CA PRO A 483 -43.24 33.18 -10.50
C PRO A 483 -42.45 32.57 -11.66
N GLN A 484 -43.06 32.52 -12.85
CA GLN A 484 -42.41 32.13 -14.10
C GLN A 484 -41.40 33.20 -14.57
N PRO A 485 -40.18 32.82 -15.03
CA PRO A 485 -39.24 33.78 -15.58
C PRO A 485 -39.59 34.17 -17.02
N LYS A 486 -39.61 35.48 -17.29
CA LYS A 486 -39.64 36.06 -18.64
C LYS A 486 -38.24 36.03 -19.29
N PRO A 487 -38.15 36.03 -20.63
CA PRO A 487 -36.89 35.83 -21.35
C PRO A 487 -35.99 37.06 -21.25
N VAL A 488 -34.71 36.85 -20.94
CA VAL A 488 -33.67 37.87 -21.08
C VAL A 488 -32.86 37.54 -22.34
N GLU A 489 -32.79 38.50 -23.26
CA GLU A 489 -31.95 38.45 -24.45
C GLU A 489 -30.48 38.41 -24.05
N VAL A 490 -29.78 37.33 -24.42
CA VAL A 490 -28.33 37.20 -24.29
C VAL A 490 -27.70 37.58 -25.62
N VAL A 491 -26.87 38.62 -25.58
CA VAL A 491 -25.97 39.03 -26.67
C VAL A 491 -25.02 37.87 -26.98
N LYS A 492 -24.95 37.46 -28.25
CA LYS A 492 -24.03 36.43 -28.75
C LYS A 492 -22.59 36.98 -28.77
N GLU A 493 -21.71 36.43 -27.95
CA GLU A 493 -20.29 36.36 -28.26
C GLU A 493 -19.99 34.97 -28.88
N GLU A 494 -19.40 34.98 -30.07
CA GLU A 494 -18.91 33.78 -30.74
C GLU A 494 -17.66 33.24 -30.02
N PRO A 495 -17.58 31.94 -29.68
CA PRO A 495 -16.33 31.36 -29.23
C PRO A 495 -15.40 31.13 -30.43
N GLN A 496 -14.34 31.94 -30.51
CA GLN A 496 -13.20 31.70 -31.39
C GLN A 496 -12.48 30.39 -31.00
N LYS A 497 -12.10 29.61 -32.01
CA LYS A 497 -11.40 28.33 -31.95
C LYS A 497 -10.10 28.43 -31.11
N LYS A 498 -10.01 27.67 -30.03
CA LYS A 498 -8.72 27.40 -29.35
C LYS A 498 -8.03 26.22 -30.03
N GLN A 499 -6.89 26.51 -30.67
CA GLN A 499 -5.91 25.53 -31.13
C GLN A 499 -5.19 24.87 -29.93
N PRO A 500 -4.63 23.66 -30.10
CA PRO A 500 -4.04 22.88 -29.01
C PRO A 500 -2.81 23.56 -28.41
N VAL A 501 -2.70 23.49 -27.08
CA VAL A 501 -1.58 24.03 -26.30
C VAL A 501 -0.38 23.11 -26.45
N ASP A 502 0.60 23.59 -27.21
CA ASP A 502 1.99 23.17 -27.21
C ASP A 502 2.62 23.51 -25.83
N THR A 503 3.43 22.62 -25.27
CA THR A 503 4.13 22.89 -23.98
C THR A 503 5.48 23.59 -24.17
N GLY A 504 5.76 24.09 -25.37
CA GLY A 504 6.87 25.01 -25.64
C GLY A 504 6.58 26.43 -25.15
N ILE A 505 7.03 26.78 -23.93
CA ILE A 505 7.43 28.18 -23.69
C ILE A 505 8.82 28.33 -24.31
N VAL A 506 8.86 28.68 -25.59
CA VAL A 506 10.02 29.34 -26.18
C VAL A 506 10.08 30.72 -25.52
N LEU A 507 11.14 31.02 -24.77
CA LEU A 507 11.39 32.41 -24.38
C LEU A 507 11.66 33.19 -25.66
N ASP A 508 10.79 34.15 -25.94
CA ASP A 508 11.06 35.21 -26.91
C ASP A 508 12.34 35.91 -26.42
N THR A 509 13.47 35.67 -27.10
CA THR A 509 14.82 36.04 -26.64
C THR A 509 15.03 37.55 -26.54
N ASP A 510 14.06 38.34 -26.97
CA ASP A 510 14.14 39.79 -27.02
C ASP A 510 13.73 40.49 -25.70
N ASN A 511 13.21 39.77 -24.69
CA ASN A 511 12.76 40.36 -23.42
C ASN A 511 13.22 39.64 -22.13
N ALA A 512 14.21 38.76 -22.19
CA ALA A 512 14.73 38.07 -21.01
C ALA A 512 15.68 38.97 -20.18
N VAL A 513 15.18 39.56 -19.09
CA VAL A 513 16.01 40.37 -18.18
C VAL A 513 16.78 39.43 -17.22
N PRO A 514 18.13 39.50 -17.16
CA PRO A 514 18.92 38.74 -16.21
C PRO A 514 18.48 39.02 -14.76
N PHE A 515 18.30 37.98 -13.97
CA PHE A 515 17.85 38.12 -12.59
C PHE A 515 19.02 38.50 -11.67
N ALA A 516 19.15 39.80 -11.37
CA ALA A 516 20.27 40.35 -10.61
C ALA A 516 20.45 39.77 -9.20
N ALA A 517 19.37 39.32 -8.55
CA ALA A 517 19.40 38.74 -7.21
C ALA A 517 19.71 37.22 -7.17
N TRP A 518 20.09 36.63 -8.30
CA TRP A 518 20.29 35.18 -8.40
C TRP A 518 21.39 34.66 -7.48
N GLU A 519 22.53 35.35 -7.40
CA GLU A 519 23.65 34.94 -6.55
C GLU A 519 23.27 34.94 -5.06
N ASN A 520 22.51 35.95 -4.62
CA ASN A 520 21.97 36.00 -3.26
C ASN A 520 20.94 34.87 -3.02
N THR A 521 20.14 34.53 -4.03
CA THR A 521 19.18 33.41 -3.97
C THR A 521 19.90 32.07 -3.79
N LEU A 522 21.00 31.83 -4.51
CA LEU A 522 21.80 30.61 -4.34
C LEU A 522 22.42 30.51 -2.94
N ASN A 523 22.88 31.63 -2.38
CA ASN A 523 23.42 31.68 -1.02
C ASN A 523 22.35 31.39 0.05
N GLN A 524 21.11 31.84 -0.15
CA GLN A 524 19.98 31.49 0.73
C GLN A 524 19.54 30.04 0.54
N LEU A 525 19.53 29.55 -0.70
CA LEU A 525 19.18 28.17 -1.01
C LEU A 525 20.16 27.18 -0.35
N ALA A 526 21.46 27.48 -0.33
CA ALA A 526 22.46 26.65 0.36
C ALA A 526 22.21 26.54 1.88
N LYS A 527 21.56 27.53 2.49
CA LYS A 527 21.20 27.53 3.92
C LYS A 527 19.88 26.78 4.18
N ILE A 528 18.91 26.86 3.26
CA ILE A 528 17.60 26.20 3.38
C ILE A 528 17.71 24.71 3.03
N ASN A 529 18.44 24.39 1.96
CA ASN A 529 18.57 23.05 1.42
C ASN A 529 20.03 22.78 1.01
N ARG A 530 20.77 22.19 1.97
CA ARG A 530 22.22 21.96 1.92
C ARG A 530 22.71 21.23 0.65
N PRO A 531 22.01 20.22 0.08
CA PRO A 531 22.42 19.59 -1.17
C PRO A 531 22.03 20.37 -2.45
N LEU A 532 20.97 21.17 -2.44
CA LEU A 532 20.46 21.87 -3.63
C LEU A 532 21.26 23.13 -4.01
N GLY A 533 21.77 23.86 -3.01
CA GLY A 533 22.56 25.07 -3.23
C GLY A 533 23.83 24.83 -4.08
N PRO A 534 24.71 23.88 -3.69
CA PRO A 534 25.91 23.55 -4.47
C PRO A 534 25.61 23.03 -5.88
N MET A 535 24.49 22.33 -6.07
CA MET A 535 24.09 21.76 -7.36
C MET A 535 23.70 22.82 -8.39
N LEU A 536 23.19 23.96 -7.92
CA LEU A 536 22.80 25.11 -8.74
C LEU A 536 23.90 26.18 -8.84
N MET A 537 25.08 25.93 -8.27
CA MET A 537 26.20 26.85 -8.34
C MET A 537 26.68 27.01 -9.80
N GLY A 538 26.77 28.25 -10.29
CA GLY A 538 27.11 28.54 -11.69
C GLY A 538 25.96 28.41 -12.70
N SER A 539 24.71 28.26 -12.23
CA SER A 539 23.50 28.43 -13.03
C SER A 539 23.20 29.92 -13.29
N THR A 540 22.44 30.21 -14.35
CA THR A 540 21.93 31.56 -14.62
C THR A 540 20.42 31.59 -14.51
N ALA A 541 19.85 32.75 -14.16
CA ALA A 541 18.40 32.91 -14.07
C ALA A 541 17.93 34.19 -14.76
N TYR A 542 16.72 34.13 -15.32
CA TYR A 542 16.07 35.20 -16.05
C TYR A 542 14.69 35.45 -15.46
N ARG A 543 14.28 36.72 -15.36
CA ARG A 543 12.97 37.08 -14.81
C ARG A 543 12.02 37.48 -15.94
N ALA A 544 10.81 36.92 -15.90
CA ALA A 544 9.69 37.38 -16.70
C ALA A 544 8.45 37.50 -15.79
N GLY A 545 8.06 38.73 -15.47
CA GLY A 545 6.96 39.02 -14.54
C GLY A 545 7.20 38.42 -13.16
N ASN A 546 6.29 37.55 -12.72
CA ASN A 546 6.36 36.85 -11.43
C ASN A 546 7.05 35.47 -11.52
N THR A 547 7.68 35.16 -12.65
CA THR A 547 8.32 33.87 -12.90
C THR A 547 9.83 34.06 -13.07
N VAL A 548 10.60 33.19 -12.44
CA VAL A 548 12.06 33.12 -12.58
C VAL A 548 12.42 31.84 -13.30
N PHE A 549 12.99 31.96 -14.49
CA PHE A 549 13.46 30.86 -15.32
C PHE A 549 14.91 30.55 -15.00
N ILE A 550 15.19 29.33 -14.56
CA ILE A 550 16.50 28.87 -14.10
C ILE A 550 17.13 28.02 -15.20
N LYS A 551 18.27 28.46 -15.72
CA LYS A 551 19.13 27.70 -16.62
C LYS A 551 20.23 27.02 -15.81
N ALA A 552 20.00 25.76 -15.44
CA ALA A 552 20.98 24.94 -14.74
C ALA A 552 21.94 24.28 -15.73
N LYS A 553 23.23 24.21 -15.39
CA LYS A 553 24.23 23.45 -16.18
C LYS A 553 24.15 21.93 -15.96
N ASN A 554 23.54 21.51 -14.85
CA ASN A 554 23.46 20.10 -14.46
C ASN A 554 22.21 19.44 -15.06
N THR A 555 22.41 18.40 -15.88
CA THR A 555 21.36 17.66 -16.58
C THR A 555 20.44 16.85 -15.65
N ALA A 556 20.83 16.60 -14.41
CA ALA A 556 19.99 15.93 -13.41
C ALA A 556 19.00 16.88 -12.70
N PHE A 557 19.18 18.20 -12.84
CA PHE A 557 18.34 19.20 -12.17
C PHE A 557 16.86 19.18 -12.62
N PRO A 558 16.53 19.03 -13.92
CA PRO A 558 15.14 18.98 -14.37
C PRO A 558 14.31 17.86 -13.72
N LEU A 559 14.92 16.69 -13.55
CA LEU A 559 14.28 15.53 -12.92
C LEU A 559 14.02 15.78 -11.43
N MET A 560 14.97 16.40 -10.72
CA MET A 560 14.83 16.70 -9.29
C MET A 560 13.82 17.83 -9.02
N PHE A 561 13.70 18.81 -9.92
CA PHE A 561 12.74 19.91 -9.78
C PHE A 561 11.27 19.47 -9.89
N THR A 562 11.00 18.29 -10.47
CA THR A 562 9.65 17.71 -10.46
C THR A 562 9.18 17.35 -9.05
N GLN A 563 10.10 17.23 -8.09
CA GLN A 563 9.75 17.03 -6.69
C GLN A 563 9.31 18.36 -6.05
N LYS A 564 8.08 18.36 -5.52
CA LYS A 564 7.44 19.55 -4.93
C LYS A 564 8.28 20.20 -3.82
N ALA A 565 8.94 19.40 -2.99
CA ALA A 565 9.81 19.88 -1.90
C ALA A 565 11.00 20.73 -2.39
N HIS A 566 11.54 20.42 -3.57
CA HIS A 566 12.68 21.14 -4.15
C HIS A 566 12.24 22.45 -4.82
N ALA A 567 11.10 22.43 -5.52
CA ALA A 567 10.50 23.64 -6.07
C ALA A 567 10.10 24.64 -4.97
N ASP A 568 9.54 24.15 -3.86
CA ASP A 568 9.16 24.98 -2.70
C ASP A 568 10.38 25.58 -2.00
N SER A 569 11.47 24.81 -1.85
CA SER A 569 12.73 25.32 -1.28
C SER A 569 13.33 26.47 -2.10
N ILE A 570 13.23 26.40 -3.44
CA ILE A 570 13.72 27.44 -4.35
C ILE A 570 12.81 28.67 -4.31
N ALA A 571 11.49 28.47 -4.26
CA ALA A 571 10.52 29.57 -4.10
C ALA A 571 10.73 30.31 -2.77
N GLU A 572 11.02 29.58 -1.69
CA GLU A 572 11.36 30.16 -0.39
C GLU A 572 12.69 30.93 -0.43
N ALA A 573 13.72 30.38 -1.09
CA ALA A 573 14.99 31.08 -1.28
C ALA A 573 14.82 32.39 -2.08
N LEU A 574 13.99 32.36 -3.14
CA LEU A 574 13.66 33.55 -3.93
C LEU A 574 12.93 34.61 -3.10
N MET A 575 11.99 34.18 -2.26
CA MET A 575 11.27 35.07 -1.35
C MET A 575 12.22 35.70 -0.32
N ARG A 576 13.15 34.93 0.28
CA ARG A 576 14.13 35.48 1.23
C ARG A 576 15.15 36.41 0.58
N ALA A 577 15.48 36.19 -0.69
CA ALA A 577 16.46 37.01 -1.41
C ALA A 577 15.88 38.30 -1.99
N THR A 578 14.57 38.34 -2.31
CA THR A 578 13.93 39.48 -3.00
C THR A 578 12.79 40.14 -2.22
N GLY A 579 12.22 39.46 -1.23
CA GLY A 579 10.99 39.89 -0.55
C GLY A 579 9.70 39.66 -1.36
N GLU A 580 9.80 39.12 -2.59
CA GLU A 580 8.67 38.91 -3.50
C GLU A 580 8.35 37.42 -3.67
N LYS A 581 7.05 37.09 -3.86
CA LYS A 581 6.61 35.70 -4.08
C LYS A 581 6.75 35.31 -5.55
N LEU A 582 7.96 34.95 -5.94
CA LEU A 582 8.32 34.54 -7.31
C LEU A 582 8.14 33.03 -7.51
N LYS A 583 7.67 32.63 -8.70
CA LYS A 583 7.52 31.22 -9.11
C LYS A 583 8.77 30.75 -9.86
N PRO A 584 9.52 29.75 -9.36
CA PRO A 584 10.63 29.18 -10.10
C PRO A 584 10.12 28.27 -11.23
N MET A 585 10.77 28.32 -12.39
CA MET A 585 10.54 27.46 -13.55
C MET A 585 11.89 27.08 -14.16
N ILE A 586 11.97 25.93 -14.81
CA ILE A 586 13.19 25.52 -15.53
C ILE A 586 13.20 26.13 -16.92
N TYR A 587 14.37 26.59 -17.34
CA TYR A 587 14.63 26.96 -18.71
C TYR A 587 15.20 25.78 -19.49
N ASN A 588 14.45 25.27 -20.47
CA ASN A 588 14.96 24.34 -21.48
C ASN A 588 15.38 25.17 -22.70
N ASP A 589 16.64 25.11 -23.09
CA ASP A 589 17.17 25.84 -24.25
C ASP A 589 16.94 25.11 -25.59
N GLY A 590 15.92 24.24 -25.66
CA GLY A 590 15.63 23.45 -26.85
C GLY A 590 16.66 22.35 -27.14
N SER A 591 17.72 22.19 -26.34
CA SER A 591 18.65 21.07 -26.44
C SER A 591 18.20 19.90 -25.56
N SER A 592 17.07 19.28 -25.92
CA SER A 592 16.86 17.85 -25.64
C SER A 592 17.37 17.05 -26.84
N PRO A 593 17.95 15.85 -26.64
CA PRO A 593 18.43 15.04 -27.75
C PRO A 593 17.22 14.68 -28.62
N THR A 594 17.17 15.24 -29.83
CA THR A 594 16.23 14.82 -30.86
C THR A 594 16.58 13.41 -31.27
N ALA A 595 15.56 12.56 -31.38
CA ALA A 595 15.63 11.22 -31.93
C ALA A 595 15.88 11.29 -33.46
N ASP A 596 17.09 11.69 -33.84
CA ASP A 596 17.66 11.61 -35.19
C ASP A 596 19.15 11.21 -35.08
N ASP A 597 19.41 10.10 -34.37
CA ASP A 597 20.66 9.34 -34.49
C ASP A 597 20.31 8.01 -35.19
N ASP A 598 20.00 8.10 -36.48
CA ASP A 598 20.06 6.96 -37.42
C ASP A 598 21.55 6.65 -37.72
N ALA A 599 22.29 6.29 -36.69
CA ALA A 599 23.58 5.62 -36.82
C ALA A 599 23.44 4.24 -36.17
N GLU A 600 23.57 3.20 -36.99
CA GLU A 600 23.48 1.82 -36.53
C GLU A 600 24.36 1.62 -35.28
N PRO A 601 23.87 0.92 -34.25
CA PRO A 601 24.49 0.87 -32.92
C PRO A 601 25.95 0.38 -32.91
N ILE A 602 26.42 -0.22 -34.00
CA ILE A 602 27.80 -0.66 -34.20
C ILE A 602 28.73 0.54 -34.43
N ASP A 603 28.36 1.55 -35.21
CA ASP A 603 29.25 2.68 -35.54
C ASP A 603 29.51 3.61 -34.34
N SER A 604 28.49 3.77 -33.48
CA SER A 604 28.62 4.43 -32.17
C SER A 604 29.56 3.69 -31.22
N PHE A 605 29.65 2.37 -31.36
CA PHE A 605 30.55 1.53 -30.57
C PHE A 605 31.97 1.53 -31.12
N LEU A 606 32.15 1.44 -32.44
CA LEU A 606 33.46 1.49 -33.11
C LEU A 606 34.14 2.86 -32.91
N SER A 607 33.40 3.96 -33.01
CA SER A 607 33.93 5.31 -32.75
C SER A 607 34.35 5.55 -31.30
N LYS A 608 33.77 4.82 -30.33
CA LYS A 608 34.22 4.84 -28.94
C LYS A 608 35.50 4.03 -28.73
N LEU A 609 35.66 2.90 -29.43
CA LEU A 609 36.87 2.09 -29.36
C LEU A 609 38.08 2.82 -29.95
N ASP A 610 37.88 3.53 -31.07
CA ASP A 610 38.91 4.39 -31.69
C ASP A 610 39.33 5.53 -30.77
N LYS A 611 38.38 6.17 -30.06
CA LYS A 611 38.68 7.21 -29.05
C LYS A 611 39.51 6.69 -27.87
N HIS A 612 39.46 5.38 -27.60
CA HIS A 612 40.23 4.74 -26.55
C HIS A 612 41.50 4.05 -27.08
N ASN A 613 41.82 4.22 -28.36
CA ASN A 613 43.05 3.73 -29.00
C ASN A 613 43.18 2.19 -28.89
N ILE A 614 42.06 1.48 -29.04
CA ILE A 614 41.98 0.02 -29.00
C ILE A 614 41.92 -0.47 -30.44
N ASP A 615 42.95 -1.18 -30.91
CA ASP A 615 42.95 -1.77 -32.25
C ASP A 615 41.94 -2.93 -32.36
N PHE A 616 41.11 -2.92 -33.41
CA PHE A 616 40.16 -3.99 -33.73
C PHE A 616 40.08 -4.26 -35.24
N ILE A 617 39.66 -5.47 -35.62
CA ILE A 617 39.43 -5.89 -37.01
C ILE A 617 37.97 -6.34 -37.11
N VAL A 618 37.23 -5.78 -38.07
CA VAL A 618 35.85 -6.17 -38.39
C VAL A 618 35.89 -7.10 -39.61
N GLU A 619 35.46 -8.35 -39.45
CA GLU A 619 35.21 -9.27 -40.59
C GLU A 619 33.70 -9.28 -40.88
N GLU A 620 33.34 -9.11 -42.15
CA GLU A 620 31.95 -9.07 -42.65
C GLU A 620 31.25 -10.43 -42.63
#